data_AF-A0A1T5DBI1-F1
#
_entry.id   AF-A0A1T5DBI1-F1
#
_cell.length_a   1.000
_cell.length_b   1.000
_cell.length_c   1.000
_cell.angle_alpha   90.00
_cell.angle_beta   90.00
_cell.angle_gamma   90.00
#
_symmetry.space_group_name_H-M   'P 1'
#
loop_
_entity.id
_entity.type
_entity.pdbx_description
1 polymer ?
#
loop_
_entity_poly.entity_id
_entity_poly.type
_entity_poly.pdbx_seq_one_letter_code
_entity_poly.pdbx_strand_id
1 'polypeptide(L)'
;MTPVSRSDLLALLADELDAAHAQLEALGLALTDDVALAHRHLVELQALDHAGQRCASVATILRAEDLHAAARDASLDSIAGRAGGV
;
A
#
# COMPACT_ATOMS: atom_id res chain seq x y z
N MET A 1 -7.63 30.51 0.56
CA MET A 1 -7.36 29.09 0.82
C MET A 1 -8.35 28.63 1.86
N THR A 2 -9.36 27.87 1.46
CA THR A 2 -10.28 27.21 2.40
C THR A 2 -9.50 26.14 3.17
N PRO A 3 -9.70 26.01 4.49
CA PRO A 3 -9.07 24.94 5.23
C PRO A 3 -9.58 23.59 4.72
N VAL A 4 -8.68 22.74 4.24
CA VAL A 4 -8.98 21.36 3.85
C VAL A 4 -9.45 20.62 5.09
N SER A 5 -10.58 19.93 5.03
CA SER A 5 -11.04 19.15 6.16
C SER A 5 -10.11 17.94 6.37
N ARG A 6 -10.01 17.45 7.61
CA ARG A 6 -9.24 16.23 7.88
C ARG A 6 -9.71 15.06 7.01
N SER A 7 -11.01 14.95 6.76
CA SER A 7 -11.59 13.90 5.92
C SER A 7 -11.10 14.01 4.47
N ASP A 8 -11.11 15.23 3.92
CA ASP A 8 -10.67 15.47 2.54
C ASP A 8 -9.18 15.19 2.37
N LEU A 9 -8.36 15.54 3.37
CA LEU A 9 -6.93 15.23 3.37
C LEU A 9 -6.68 13.71 3.40
N LEU A 10 -7.41 12.97 4.23
CA LEU A 10 -7.28 11.51 4.31
C LEU A 10 -7.71 10.83 3.01
N ALA A 11 -8.78 11.31 2.38
CA ALA A 11 -9.23 10.82 1.08
C ALA A 11 -8.16 11.06 0.01
N LEU A 12 -7.58 12.27 -0.06
CA LEU A 12 -6.52 12.58 -1.01
C LEU A 12 -5.29 11.68 -0.81
N LEU A 13 -4.87 11.45 0.44
CA LEU A 13 -3.76 10.54 0.72
C LEU A 13 -4.06 9.09 0.33
N ALA A 14 -5.31 8.64 0.51
CA ALA A 14 -5.73 7.32 0.08
C ALA A 14 -5.71 7.19 -1.46
N ASP A 15 -6.12 8.23 -2.18
CA ASP A 15 -6.11 8.27 -3.64
C ASP A 15 -4.66 8.20 -4.19
N GLU A 16 -3.72 8.93 -3.56
CA GLU A 16 -2.30 8.86 -3.92
C GLU A 16 -1.70 7.46 -3.67
N LEU A 17 -2.12 6.78 -2.59
CA LEU A 17 -1.69 5.40 -2.32
C LEU A 17 -2.26 4.40 -3.33
N ASP A 18 -3.49 4.58 -3.80
CA ASP A 18 -4.06 3.76 -4.86
C ASP A 18 -3.36 4.01 -6.20
N ALA A 19 -3.03 5.27 -6.50
CA ALA A 19 -2.25 5.60 -7.69
C ALA A 19 -0.85 4.94 -7.65
N ALA A 20 -0.18 4.99 -6.50
CA ALA A 20 1.09 4.28 -6.29
C ALA A 20 0.92 2.77 -6.45
N HIS A 21 -0.11 2.17 -5.84
CA HIS A 21 -0.40 0.74 -5.98
C HIS A 21 -0.58 0.33 -7.44
N ALA A 22 -1.39 1.06 -8.21
CA ALA A 22 -1.61 0.80 -9.63
C ALA A 22 -0.31 0.88 -10.46
N GLN A 23 0.59 1.82 -10.13
CA GLN A 23 1.91 1.92 -10.77
C GLN A 23 2.79 0.71 -10.45
N LEU A 24 2.78 0.22 -9.20
CA LEU A 24 3.53 -0.97 -8.79
C LEU A 24 2.99 -2.24 -9.47
N GLU A 25 1.66 -2.37 -9.60
CA GLU A 25 1.04 -3.48 -10.32
C GLU A 25 1.42 -3.47 -11.81
N ALA A 26 1.31 -2.30 -12.46
CA ALA A 26 1.70 -2.16 -13.87
C ALA A 26 3.18 -2.51 -14.09
N LEU A 27 4.06 -2.10 -13.18
CA LEU A 27 5.48 -2.47 -13.21
C LEU A 27 5.67 -3.98 -13.01
N GLY A 28 5.00 -4.58 -12.02
CA GLY A 28 5.07 -6.02 -11.78
C GLY A 28 4.63 -6.84 -12.98
N LEU A 29 3.54 -6.44 -13.63
CA LEU A 29 3.05 -7.03 -14.90
C LEU A 29 4.10 -6.92 -16.00
N ALA A 30 4.66 -5.73 -16.21
CA ALA A 30 5.69 -5.53 -17.24
C ALA A 30 6.96 -6.36 -16.99
N LEU A 31 7.38 -6.53 -15.73
CA LEU A 31 8.56 -7.31 -15.37
C LEU A 31 8.34 -8.83 -15.41
N THR A 32 7.09 -9.28 -15.18
CA THR A 32 6.73 -10.70 -15.18
C THR A 32 6.49 -11.27 -16.58
N ASP A 33 6.36 -10.41 -17.60
CA ASP A 33 6.23 -10.81 -19.00
C ASP A 33 7.50 -11.51 -19.54
N ASP A 34 8.68 -11.20 -18.97
CA ASP A 34 9.92 -11.95 -19.21
C ASP A 34 10.13 -13.00 -18.11
N VAL A 35 9.88 -14.28 -18.46
CA VAL A 35 10.02 -15.41 -17.54
C VAL A 35 11.44 -15.56 -16.97
N ALA A 36 12.49 -15.24 -17.74
CA ALA A 36 13.86 -15.36 -17.26
C ALA A 36 14.21 -14.27 -16.24
N LEU A 37 13.70 -13.05 -16.47
CA LEU A 37 13.81 -11.94 -15.52
C LEU A 37 12.99 -12.22 -14.25
N ALA A 38 11.75 -12.68 -14.41
CA ALA A 38 10.85 -12.99 -13.32
C ALA A 38 11.42 -14.07 -12.38
N HIS A 39 11.98 -15.14 -12.94
CA HIS A 39 12.66 -16.17 -12.14
C HIS A 39 13.92 -15.65 -11.46
N ARG A 40 14.70 -14.78 -12.11
CA ARG A 40 15.93 -14.22 -11.54
C ARG A 40 15.63 -13.29 -10.36
N HIS A 41 14.53 -12.56 -10.40
CA HIS A 41 14.18 -11.51 -9.45
C HIS A 41 12.89 -11.79 -8.68
N LEU A 42 12.58 -13.08 -8.45
CA LEU A 42 11.33 -13.50 -7.82
C LEU A 42 11.15 -12.88 -6.42
N VAL A 43 12.22 -12.77 -5.65
CA VAL A 43 12.19 -12.19 -4.30
C VAL A 43 11.88 -10.69 -4.35
N GLU A 44 12.50 -9.97 -5.28
CA GLU A 44 12.27 -8.54 -5.47
C GLU A 44 10.84 -8.26 -5.99
N LEU A 45 10.31 -9.13 -6.87
CA LEU A 45 8.93 -9.05 -7.35
C LEU A 45 7.92 -9.34 -6.23
N GLN A 46 8.21 -10.28 -5.34
CA GLN A 46 7.41 -10.50 -4.12
C GLN A 46 7.46 -9.29 -3.19
N ALA A 47 8.62 -8.65 -3.04
CA ALA A 47 8.74 -7.43 -2.25
C ALA A 47 7.93 -6.26 -2.86
N LEU A 48 7.87 -6.18 -4.19
CA LEU A 48 7.07 -5.22 -4.93
C LEU A 48 5.56 -5.44 -4.71
N ASP A 49 5.10 -6.69 -4.81
CA ASP A 49 3.71 -7.08 -4.52
C ASP A 49 3.32 -6.71 -3.08
N HIS A 50 4.16 -7.06 -2.11
CA HIS A 50 3.95 -6.68 -0.71
C HIS A 50 3.91 -5.16 -0.51
N ALA A 51 4.70 -4.38 -1.25
CA ALA A 51 4.62 -2.92 -1.20
C ALA A 51 3.27 -2.42 -1.74
N GLY A 52 2.78 -2.97 -2.85
CA GLY A 52 1.46 -2.66 -3.41
C GLY A 52 0.31 -2.98 -2.45
N GLN A 53 0.31 -4.17 -1.87
CA GLN A 53 -0.68 -4.59 -0.87
C GLN A 53 -0.71 -3.66 0.35
N ARG A 54 0.46 -3.16 0.79
CA ARG A 54 0.55 -2.19 1.88
C ARG A 54 -0.05 -0.84 1.50
N CYS A 55 0.19 -0.36 0.28
CA CYS A 55 -0.46 0.85 -0.23
C CYS A 55 -1.99 0.71 -0.20
N ALA A 56 -2.53 -0.37 -0.77
CA ALA A 56 -3.97 -0.64 -0.77
C ALA A 56 -4.57 -0.76 0.64
N SER A 57 -3.85 -1.44 1.55
CA SER A 57 -4.28 -1.60 2.95
C SER A 57 -4.34 -0.26 3.68
N VAL A 58 -3.32 0.59 3.52
CA VAL A 58 -3.31 1.92 4.15
C VAL A 58 -4.37 2.83 3.53
N ALA A 59 -4.56 2.81 2.21
CA ALA A 59 -5.62 3.56 1.55
C ALA A 59 -7.01 3.17 2.09
N THR A 60 -7.23 1.87 2.33
CA THR A 60 -8.46 1.36 2.96
C THR A 60 -8.64 1.89 4.39
N ILE A 61 -7.59 1.87 5.21
CA ILE A 61 -7.63 2.42 6.58
C ILE A 61 -7.96 3.91 6.57
N LEU A 62 -7.34 4.69 5.67
CA LEU A 62 -7.54 6.14 5.59
C LEU A 62 -8.97 6.53 5.20
N ARG A 63 -9.68 5.66 4.48
CA ARG A 63 -11.08 5.85 4.09
C ARG A 63 -12.10 5.31 5.10
N ALA A 64 -11.64 4.61 6.13
CA ALA A 64 -12.53 4.06 7.14
C ALA A 64 -13.16 5.16 8.01
N GLU A 65 -14.42 4.95 8.41
CA GLU A 65 -15.10 5.84 9.36
C GLU A 65 -14.39 5.84 10.73
N ASP A 66 -13.88 4.68 11.15
CA ASP A 66 -13.04 4.50 12.33
C ASP A 66 -11.66 3.96 11.93
N LEU A 67 -10.68 4.87 11.84
CA LEU A 67 -9.30 4.54 11.49
C LEU A 67 -8.65 3.60 12.52
N HIS A 68 -9.04 3.66 13.79
CA HIS A 68 -8.44 2.82 14.83
C HIS A 68 -8.98 1.40 14.81
N ALA A 69 -10.27 1.21 14.50
CA ALA A 69 -10.80 -0.12 14.22
C ALA A 69 -10.16 -0.70 12.96
N ALA A 70 -10.16 0.06 11.85
CA ALA A 70 -9.60 -0.41 10.58
C ALA A 70 -8.11 -0.75 10.67
N ALA A 71 -7.32 0.04 11.41
CA ALA A 71 -5.90 -0.25 11.63
C ALA A 71 -5.66 -1.50 12.49
N ARG A 72 -6.62 -1.94 13.32
CA ARG A 72 -6.48 -3.20 14.07
C ARG A 72 -6.86 -4.42 13.23
N ASP A 73 -7.84 -4.26 12.34
CA ASP A 73 -8.38 -5.35 11.51
C ASP A 73 -7.55 -5.62 10.25
N ALA A 74 -7.00 -4.57 9.63
CA ALA A 74 -5.97 -4.74 8.63
C ALA A 74 -4.77 -5.33 9.37
N SER A 75 -4.54 -6.65 9.31
CA SER A 75 -3.44 -7.34 9.97
C SER A 75 -2.12 -6.59 9.74
N LEU A 76 -1.81 -5.69 10.68
CA LEU A 76 -0.62 -4.88 10.68
C LEU A 76 0.55 -5.73 11.16
N ASP A 77 0.53 -7.07 11.15
CA ASP A 77 1.73 -7.85 11.50
C ASP A 77 2.92 -7.48 10.58
N SER A 78 2.64 -6.98 9.36
CA SER A 78 3.66 -6.40 8.46
C SER A 78 4.05 -4.93 8.74
N ILE A 79 3.29 -4.20 9.58
CA ILE A 79 3.46 -2.77 9.90
C ILE A 79 3.83 -2.55 11.38
N ALA A 80 3.15 -3.20 12.33
CA ALA A 80 3.46 -3.28 13.75
C ALA A 80 4.86 -3.84 14.01
N GLY A 81 5.35 -4.77 13.18
CA GLY A 81 6.75 -5.22 13.22
C GLY A 81 7.80 -4.10 12.97
N ARG A 82 7.38 -2.94 12.44
CA ARG A 82 8.24 -1.75 12.24
C ARG A 82 7.91 -0.60 13.19
N ALA A 83 6.69 -0.52 13.72
CA ALA A 83 6.29 0.50 14.70
C ALA A 83 6.61 0.10 16.16
N GLY A 84 6.88 -1.19 16.42
CA GLY A 84 7.24 -1.74 17.73
C GLY A 84 8.68 -2.28 17.81
N GLY A 85 9.64 -1.60 17.16
CA GLY A 85 11.06 -1.90 17.28
C GLY A 85 11.73 -1.06 18.37
N VAL A 86 12.42 -1.75 19.28
CA VAL A 86 13.34 -1.28 20.35
C VAL A 86 14.17 -0.05 19.96
#